data_AF-A0A4Q6E019-F1
#
_entry.id   AF-A0A4Q6E019-F1
#
_cell.length_a   1.000
_cell.length_b   1.000
_cell.length_c   1.000
_cell.angle_alpha   90.00
_cell.angle_beta   90.00
_cell.angle_gamma   90.00
#
_symmetry.space_group_name_H-M   'P 1'
#
loop_
_entity.id
_entity.type
_entity.pdbx_description
1 polymer ?
#
loop_
_entity_poly.entity_id
_entity_poly.type
_entity_poly.pdbx_seq_one_letter_code
_entity_poly.pdbx_strand_id
1 'polypeptide(L)' 'VGNISMDMCMIDVSAVDVKDGDEVTVFSDKHPIEELARQIGTIPYEILTNVSQRVKRVYFYE' A
#
# COMPACT_ATOMS: atom_id res chain seq x y z
N VAL A 1 0.62 -11.64 -5.72
CA VAL A 1 1.21 -12.94 -6.14
C VAL A 1 2.57 -13.04 -5.50
N GLY A 2 2.98 -14.22 -4.99
CA GLY A 2 4.25 -14.35 -4.26
C GLY A 2 4.22 -13.76 -2.84
N ASN A 3 5.35 -13.84 -2.16
CA ASN A 3 5.51 -13.37 -0.78
C ASN A 3 5.96 -11.90 -0.74
N ILE A 4 5.57 -11.18 0.32
CA ILE A 4 6.09 -9.85 0.62
C ILE A 4 7.54 -9.98 1.09
N SER A 5 8.44 -9.22 0.49
CA SER A 5 9.85 -9.13 0.90
C SER A 5 10.08 -7.90 1.79
N MET A 6 11.32 -7.70 2.25
CA MET A 6 11.63 -6.56 3.13
C MET A 6 11.38 -5.20 2.46
N ASP A 7 11.71 -5.07 1.17
CA ASP A 7 11.65 -3.80 0.45
C ASP A 7 10.84 -3.87 -0.87
N MET A 8 10.25 -5.03 -1.20
CA MET A 8 9.55 -5.25 -2.47
C MET A 8 8.32 -6.14 -2.30
N CYS A 9 7.33 -5.94 -3.17
CA CYS A 9 6.17 -6.81 -3.33
C CYS A 9 5.87 -7.03 -4.82
N MET A 10 5.13 -8.09 -5.15
CA MET A 10 4.78 -8.43 -6.52
C MET A 10 3.27 -8.39 -6.71
N ILE A 11 2.85 -7.63 -7.72
CA ILE A 11 1.46 -7.44 -8.11
C ILE A 11 1.29 -8.07 -9.50
N ASP A 12 0.18 -8.74 -9.72
CA ASP A 12 -0.17 -9.25 -11.05
C ASP A 12 -0.76 -8.11 -11.88
N VAL A 13 -0.11 -7.80 -12.99
CA VAL A 13 -0.48 -6.71 -13.90
C VAL A 13 -0.92 -7.24 -15.28
N SER A 14 -1.14 -8.55 -15.42
CA SER A 14 -1.44 -9.19 -16.72
C SER A 14 -2.69 -8.65 -17.43
N ALA A 15 -3.57 -7.94 -16.69
CA ALA A 15 -4.82 -7.38 -17.20
C ALA A 15 -4.77 -5.85 -17.46
N VAL A 16 -3.62 -5.20 -17.25
CA VAL A 16 -3.46 -3.74 -17.37
C VAL A 16 -2.15 -3.39 -18.07
N ASP A 17 -2.14 -2.31 -18.85
CA ASP A 17 -0.90 -1.78 -19.45
C ASP A 17 -0.20 -0.89 -18.43
N VAL A 18 1.02 -1.25 -18.03
CA VAL A 18 1.83 -0.53 -17.03
C VAL A 18 3.28 -0.47 -17.48
N LYS A 19 3.98 0.55 -17.04
CA LYS A 19 5.39 0.81 -17.36
C LYS A 19 6.18 1.17 -16.12
N ASP A 20 7.50 1.05 -16.22
CA ASP A 20 8.40 1.47 -15.16
C ASP A 20 8.21 2.96 -14.86
N GLY A 21 8.02 3.28 -13.57
CA GLY A 21 7.78 4.64 -13.10
C GLY A 21 6.29 5.00 -12.91
N ASP A 22 5.37 4.11 -13.28
CA ASP A 22 3.95 4.31 -13.00
C ASP A 22 3.67 4.29 -11.49
N GLU A 23 2.73 5.12 -11.07
CA GLU A 23 2.37 5.26 -9.67
C GLU A 23 1.51 4.09 -9.18
N VAL A 24 1.82 3.58 -7.99
CA VAL A 24 1.05 2.53 -7.33
C VAL A 24 0.54 3.05 -5.99
N THR A 25 -0.77 2.97 -5.80
CA THR A 25 -1.43 3.37 -4.56
C THR A 25 -1.76 2.14 -3.71
N VAL A 26 -1.25 2.08 -2.48
CA VAL A 26 -1.49 0.96 -1.56
C VAL A 26 -2.84 1.07 -0.86
N PHE A 27 -3.20 2.28 -0.41
CA PHE A 27 -4.51 2.59 0.16
C PHE A 27 -4.87 4.04 -0.19
N SER A 28 -6.16 4.31 -0.36
CA SER A 28 -6.73 5.62 -0.70
C SER A 28 -8.19 5.69 -0.27
N ASP A 29 -8.88 6.81 -0.53
CA ASP A 29 -10.31 6.91 -0.26
C ASP A 29 -11.15 5.84 -0.99
N LYS A 30 -10.68 5.40 -2.17
CA LYS A 30 -11.32 4.32 -2.94
C LYS A 30 -10.92 2.92 -2.46
N HIS A 31 -9.83 2.81 -1.72
CA HIS A 31 -9.33 1.55 -1.17
C HIS A 31 -9.04 1.75 0.32
N PRO A 32 -10.09 1.77 1.16
CA PRO A 32 -10.01 2.22 2.53
C PRO A 32 -9.21 1.25 3.39
N ILE A 33 -8.52 1.80 4.38
CA ILE A 33 -7.59 1.05 5.23
C ILE A 33 -8.29 -0.03 6.07
N GLU A 34 -9.57 0.16 6.38
CA GLU A 34 -10.44 -0.80 7.05
C GLU A 34 -10.60 -2.08 6.23
N GLU A 35 -10.66 -1.97 4.91
CA GLU A 35 -10.75 -3.13 4.04
C GLU A 35 -9.43 -3.90 4.00
N LEU A 36 -8.29 -3.20 3.89
CA LEU A 36 -6.96 -3.84 3.96
C LEU A 36 -6.77 -4.57 5.29
N ALA A 37 -7.10 -3.91 6.41
CA ALA A 37 -6.96 -4.48 7.75
C ALA A 37 -7.76 -5.77 7.88
N ARG A 38 -9.01 -5.77 7.39
CA ARG A 38 -9.86 -6.96 7.36
C ARG A 38 -9.29 -8.07 6.48
N GLN A 39 -8.71 -7.76 5.32
CA GLN A 39 -8.12 -8.75 4.42
C GLN A 39 -6.91 -9.47 5.03
N ILE A 40 -6.09 -8.77 5.82
CA ILE A 40 -4.89 -9.33 6.46
C ILE A 40 -5.11 -9.75 7.93
N GLY A 41 -6.34 -9.64 8.44
CA GLY A 41 -6.72 -10.07 9.78
C GLY A 41 -6.19 -9.20 10.93
N THR A 42 -6.04 -7.89 10.70
CA THR A 42 -5.61 -6.91 11.71
C THR A 42 -6.63 -5.77 11.88
N ILE A 43 -6.29 -4.76 12.67
CA ILE A 43 -7.03 -3.50 12.86
C ILE A 43 -6.38 -2.36 12.06
N PRO A 44 -7.18 -1.36 11.60
CA PRO A 44 -6.68 -0.19 10.87
C PRO A 44 -5.49 0.52 11.53
N TYR A 45 -5.51 0.60 12.87
CA TYR A 45 -4.51 1.30 13.64
C TYR A 45 -3.11 0.70 13.46
N GLU A 46 -2.98 -0.63 13.40
CA GLU A 46 -1.69 -1.29 13.19
C GLU A 46 -1.08 -0.91 11.84
N ILE A 47 -1.89 -0.81 10.78
CA ILE A 47 -1.41 -0.42 9.46
C ILE A 47 -0.89 1.03 9.50
N LEU A 48 -1.62 1.94 10.14
CA LEU A 48 -1.23 3.36 10.25
C LEU A 48 0.03 3.56 11.09
N THR A 49 0.14 2.85 12.23
CA THR A 49 1.25 3.06 13.17
C THR A 49 2.51 2.30 12.79
N ASN A 50 2.40 1.17 12.06
CA ASN A 50 3.55 0.36 11.67
C ASN A 50 4.20 0.82 10.35
N VAL A 51 3.79 1.95 9.76
CA VAL A 51 4.50 2.54 8.62
C VAL A 51 5.89 2.99 9.08
N SER A 52 6.92 2.31 8.56
CA SER A 52 8.33 2.56 8.87
C SER A 52 8.74 4.01 8.61
N GLN A 53 9.70 4.51 9.39
CA GLN A 53 10.32 5.82 9.19
C GLN A 53 11.04 5.96 7.83
N ARG A 54 11.30 4.84 7.14
CA ARG A 54 11.85 4.84 5.77
C ARG A 54 10.89 5.46 4.74
N VAL A 55 9.59 5.46 5.03
CA VAL A 55 8.58 6.06 4.15
C VAL A 55 8.53 7.57 4.38
N LYS A 56 8.84 8.35 3.34
CA LYS A 56 8.82 9.81 3.40
C LYS A 56 7.39 10.31 3.59
N ARG A 57 7.16 11.08 4.66
CA ARG A 57 5.88 11.76 4.91
C ARG A 57 5.91 13.14 4.25
N VAL A 58 4.94 13.39 3.37
CA VAL A 58 4.74 14.68 2.70
C VAL A 58 3.43 15.26 3.20
N TYR A 59 3.47 16.45 3.78
CA TYR A 59 2.30 17.14 4.33
C TYR A 59 1.85 18.22 3.36
N PHE A 60 0.57 18.18 3.01
CA PHE A 60 -0.10 19.23 2.26
C PHE A 60 -0.94 20.02 3.25
N TYR A 61 -0.70 21.32 3.33
CA TYR A 61 -1.56 22.25 4.03
C TYR A 61 -2.34 23.00 2.96
N GLU A 62 -3.66 22.86 2.95
CA GLU A 62 -4.54 23.81 2.25
C GLU A 62 -4.65 25.11 3.06
#